data_AF-W1YLB6-F1
#
_entry.id   AF-W1YLB6-F1
#
_cell.length_a   1.000
_cell.length_b   1.000
_cell.length_c   1.000
_cell.angle_alpha   90.00
_cell.angle_beta   90.00
_cell.angle_gamma   90.00
#
_symmetry.space_group_name_H-M   'P 1'
#
loop_
_entity.id
_entity.type
_entity.pdbx_description
1 polymer ?
#
loop_
_entity_poly.entity_id
_entity_poly.type
_entity_poly.pdbx_seq_one_letter_code
_entity_poly.pdbx_strand_id
1 'polypeptide(L)'
;ASINIKPGHNYYFYVRSVNTVGKSAFVEAVGQPSDDASGYLDFFKGEIGKTHLAQELWTQIDNGQLAPDLAEIRTSITDVSNEITQTVNKKLEDQSAAIQQIQKVQVDTNNNLNSMWAVKLQQMQDGRLY
;
A
#
# COMPACT_ATOMS: atom_id res chain seq x y z
N ALA A 1 -39.10 26.74 29.59
CA ALA A 1 -39.82 25.77 30.45
C ALA A 1 -39.52 24.38 29.92
N SER A 2 -38.89 23.51 30.70
CA SER A 2 -38.72 22.11 30.33
C SER A 2 -40.06 21.40 30.49
N ILE A 3 -40.66 21.01 29.37
CA ILE A 3 -41.83 20.14 29.37
C ILE A 3 -41.32 18.72 29.57
N ASN A 4 -41.70 18.10 30.69
CA ASN A 4 -41.32 16.73 31.06
C ASN A 4 -42.15 15.70 30.27
N ILE A 5 -41.99 15.67 28.94
CA ILE A 5 -42.58 14.65 28.07
C ILE A 5 -41.74 13.37 28.20
N LYS A 6 -42.40 12.27 28.54
CA LYS A 6 -41.78 10.97 28.77
C LYS A 6 -42.09 10.03 27.60
N PRO A 7 -41.11 9.23 27.15
CA PRO A 7 -41.37 8.17 26.17
C PRO A 7 -42.44 7.18 26.62
N GLY A 8 -43.13 6.58 25.66
CA GLY A 8 -44.14 5.55 25.95
C GLY A 8 -45.45 6.10 26.53
N HIS A 9 -45.61 7.42 26.66
CA HIS A 9 -46.86 8.03 27.13
C HIS A 9 -47.59 8.76 26.00
N ASN A 10 -48.91 8.60 25.92
CA ASN A 10 -49.75 9.34 24.99
C ASN A 10 -49.91 10.78 25.47
N TYR A 11 -49.60 11.73 24.59
CA TYR A 11 -49.85 13.15 24.80
C TYR A 11 -50.90 13.63 23.80
N TYR A 12 -51.92 14.30 24.33
CA TYR A 12 -53.02 14.85 23.57
C TYR A 12 -52.76 16.34 23.33
N PHE A 13 -52.79 16.74 22.07
CA PHE A 13 -52.58 18.10 21.62
C PHE A 13 -53.90 18.67 21.13
N TYR A 14 -54.32 19.78 21.73
CA TYR A 14 -55.53 20.49 21.36
C TYR A 14 -55.16 21.84 20.76
N VAL A 15 -55.43 22.01 19.47
CA VAL A 15 -55.10 23.23 18.73
C VAL A 15 -56.37 23.94 18.31
N ARG A 16 -56.40 25.25 18.48
CA ARG A 16 -57.44 26.12 17.92
C ARG A 16 -56.82 27.43 17.44
N SER A 17 -57.41 28.04 16.44
CA SER A 17 -57.05 29.39 16.02
C SER A 17 -57.83 30.43 16.83
N VAL A 18 -57.23 31.60 17.01
CA VAL A 18 -57.84 32.76 17.68
C VAL A 18 -57.53 33.99 16.85
N ASN A 19 -58.54 34.80 16.55
CA ASN A 19 -58.38 36.11 15.93
C ASN A 19 -59.24 37.15 16.67
N THR A 20 -59.33 38.37 16.13
CA THR A 20 -60.10 39.48 16.72
C THR A 20 -61.62 39.26 16.68
N VAL A 21 -62.11 38.38 15.79
CA VAL A 21 -63.54 38.10 15.57
C VAL A 21 -64.00 36.92 16.42
N GLY A 22 -63.13 35.96 16.75
CA GLY A 22 -63.49 34.81 17.56
C GLY A 22 -62.44 33.70 17.62
N LYS A 23 -62.88 32.55 18.15
CA LYS A 23 -62.06 31.34 18.32
C LYS A 23 -62.67 30.19 17.53
N SER A 24 -61.83 29.35 16.92
CA SER A 24 -62.30 28.12 16.27
C SER A 24 -62.65 27.03 17.28
N ALA A 25 -63.33 25.98 16.78
CA ALA A 25 -63.37 24.70 17.47
C ALA A 25 -61.95 24.14 17.68
N PHE A 26 -61.79 23.31 18.71
CA PHE A 26 -60.54 22.59 18.93
C PHE A 26 -60.43 21.42 17.96
N VAL A 27 -59.22 21.22 17.44
CA VAL A 27 -58.80 19.98 16.78
C VAL A 27 -57.88 19.24 17.74
N GLU A 28 -58.13 17.94 17.91
CA GLU A 28 -57.34 17.04 18.76
C GLU A 28 -56.40 16.18 17.91
N ALA A 29 -55.16 16.03 18.36
CA ALA A 29 -54.20 15.06 17.83
C ALA A 29 -53.51 14.33 18.99
N VAL A 30 -53.18 13.05 18.80
CA VAL A 30 -52.41 12.28 19.79
C VAL A 30 -51.03 11.96 19.26
N GLY A 31 -50.02 12.04 20.13
CA GLY A 31 -48.66 11.62 19.82
C GLY A 31 -48.04 10.88 21.01
N GLN A 32 -47.25 9.85 20.72
CA GLN A 32 -46.48 9.11 21.70
C GLN A 32 -44.98 9.27 21.38
N PRO A 33 -44.18 9.88 22.27
CA PRO A 33 -42.74 9.96 22.09
C PRO A 33 -42.13 8.56 22.18
N SER A 34 -41.22 8.26 21.26
CA SER A 34 -40.51 6.97 21.21
C SER A 34 -39.34 6.94 22.20
N ASP A 35 -39.06 5.78 22.77
CA ASP A 35 -37.82 5.44 23.48
C ASP A 35 -36.87 4.56 22.63
N ASP A 36 -37.17 4.39 21.34
CA ASP A 36 -36.36 3.60 20.41
C ASP A 36 -35.02 4.28 20.09
N ALA A 37 -34.05 4.06 20.98
CA ALA A 37 -32.69 4.56 20.82
C ALA A 37 -32.03 4.05 19.52
N SER A 38 -32.31 2.80 19.12
CA SER A 38 -31.74 2.22 17.91
C SER A 38 -32.25 2.92 16.65
N GLY A 39 -33.55 3.16 16.55
CA GLY A 39 -34.14 3.92 15.44
C GLY A 39 -33.60 5.34 15.34
N TYR A 40 -33.40 6.03 16.48
CA TYR A 40 -32.76 7.35 16.48
C TYR A 40 -31.31 7.30 16.01
N LEU A 41 -30.52 6.31 16.45
CA LEU A 41 -29.13 6.15 16.03
C LEU A 41 -29.02 5.86 14.53
N ASP A 42 -29.88 5.01 13.99
CA ASP A 42 -29.92 4.71 12.56
C ASP A 42 -30.32 5.94 11.74
N PHE A 43 -31.32 6.69 12.20
CA PHE A 43 -31.70 7.96 11.59
C PHE A 43 -30.52 8.96 11.57
N PHE A 44 -29.89 9.20 12.71
CA PHE A 44 -28.79 10.16 12.79
C PHE A 44 -27.55 9.68 12.03
N LYS A 45 -27.27 8.38 11.99
CA LYS A 45 -26.21 7.83 11.14
C LYS A 45 -26.49 8.12 9.66
N GLY A 46 -27.73 7.98 9.22
CA GLY A 46 -28.17 8.34 7.87
C GLY A 46 -28.02 9.84 7.59
N GLU A 47 -28.48 10.69 8.51
CA GLU A 47 -28.39 12.16 8.34
C GLU A 47 -26.95 12.66 8.38
N ILE A 48 -26.15 12.21 9.35
CA ILE A 48 -24.71 12.52 9.43
C ILE A 48 -24.02 12.08 8.13
N GLY A 49 -24.30 10.87 7.63
CA GLY A 49 -23.73 10.38 6.38
C GLY A 49 -24.11 11.21 5.14
N LYS A 50 -25.22 11.95 5.16
CA LYS A 50 -25.63 12.87 4.09
C LYS A 50 -25.04 14.27 4.23
N THR A 51 -24.45 14.60 5.39
CA THR A 51 -23.87 15.93 5.60
C THR A 51 -22.65 16.15 4.70
N HIS A 52 -22.42 17.43 4.35
CA HIS A 52 -21.21 17.82 3.62
C HIS A 52 -19.94 17.46 4.40
N LEU A 53 -19.95 17.62 5.73
CA LEU A 53 -18.84 17.24 6.59
C LEU A 53 -18.49 15.76 6.46
N ALA A 54 -19.49 14.85 6.44
CA ALA A 54 -19.21 13.42 6.26
C ALA A 54 -18.62 13.12 4.88
N GLN A 55 -19.06 13.79 3.82
CA GLN A 55 -18.49 13.66 2.48
C GLN A 55 -17.05 14.17 2.41
N GLU A 56 -16.77 15.32 3.00
CA GLU A 56 -15.43 15.88 3.11
C GLU A 56 -14.49 14.96 3.90
N LEU A 57 -14.94 14.43 5.03
CA LEU A 57 -14.16 13.46 5.83
C LEU A 57 -13.90 12.17 5.05
N TRP A 58 -14.89 11.64 4.32
CA TRP A 58 -14.69 10.49 3.45
C TRP A 58 -13.64 10.76 2.38
N THR A 59 -13.66 11.95 1.77
CA THR A 59 -12.69 12.34 0.74
C THR A 59 -11.27 12.46 1.31
N GLN A 60 -11.13 12.94 2.55
CA GLN A 60 -9.83 12.99 3.25
C GLN A 60 -9.31 11.60 3.66
N ILE A 61 -10.22 10.66 3.94
CA ILE A 61 -9.89 9.27 4.28
C ILE A 61 -9.66 8.42 3.01
N ASP A 62 -10.20 8.85 1.87
CA ASP A 62 -10.10 8.11 0.62
C ASP A 62 -8.65 8.09 0.11
N ASN A 63 -8.01 6.95 0.34
CA ASN A 63 -6.67 6.65 -0.14
C ASN A 63 -6.59 6.47 -1.66
N GLY A 64 -7.71 6.60 -2.40
CA GLY A 64 -7.71 6.61 -3.86
C GLY A 64 -6.73 7.62 -4.47
N GLN A 65 -6.44 8.72 -3.76
CA GLN A 65 -5.44 9.71 -4.15
C GLN A 65 -3.99 9.19 -4.10
N LEU A 66 -3.71 8.11 -3.36
CA LEU A 66 -2.39 7.48 -3.29
C LEU A 66 -2.12 6.54 -4.47
N ALA A 67 -3.14 6.23 -5.28
CA ALA A 67 -3.00 5.34 -6.44
C ALA A 67 -1.88 5.75 -7.43
N PRO A 68 -1.74 7.03 -7.85
CA PRO A 68 -0.64 7.46 -8.73
C PRO A 68 0.73 7.25 -8.10
N ASP A 69 0.92 7.70 -6.85
CA ASP A 69 2.19 7.56 -6.13
C ASP A 69 2.60 6.08 -5.98
N LEU A 70 1.63 5.21 -5.68
CA LEU A 70 1.87 3.76 -5.63
C LEU A 70 2.22 3.16 -6.99
N ALA A 71 1.66 3.69 -8.09
CA ALA A 71 2.01 3.24 -9.44
C ALA A 71 3.42 3.71 -9.83
N GLU A 72 3.80 4.93 -9.46
CA GLU A 72 5.16 5.45 -9.66
C GLU A 72 6.19 4.63 -8.88
N ILE A 73 5.96 4.38 -7.58
CA ILE A 73 6.83 3.55 -6.74
C ILE A 73 6.99 2.15 -7.34
N ARG A 74 5.91 1.52 -7.84
CA ARG A 74 5.97 0.21 -8.51
C ARG A 74 6.85 0.23 -9.75
N THR A 75 6.78 1.32 -10.52
CA THR A 75 7.60 1.50 -11.71
C THR A 75 9.07 1.63 -11.32
N SER A 76 9.39 2.51 -10.37
CA SER A 76 10.77 2.68 -9.89
C SER A 76 11.37 1.40 -9.29
N ILE A 77 10.59 0.61 -8.54
CA ILE A 77 11.02 -0.70 -8.02
C ILE A 77 11.36 -1.65 -9.17
N THR A 78 10.55 -1.64 -10.23
CA THR A 78 10.77 -2.48 -11.41
C THR A 78 12.05 -2.08 -12.14
N ASP A 79 12.28 -0.78 -12.32
CA ASP A 79 13.47 -0.25 -12.98
C ASP A 79 14.74 -0.59 -12.19
N VAL A 80 14.73 -0.36 -10.88
CA VAL A 80 15.85 -0.74 -9.99
C VAL A 80 16.10 -2.25 -10.02
N SER A 81 15.04 -3.06 -10.05
CA SER A 81 15.18 -4.52 -10.13
C SER A 81 15.83 -4.96 -11.45
N ASN A 82 15.49 -4.30 -12.55
CA ASN A 82 16.10 -4.53 -13.86
C ASN A 82 17.58 -4.10 -13.87
N GLU A 83 17.89 -2.93 -13.31
CA GLU A 83 19.27 -2.42 -13.20
C GLU A 83 20.16 -3.34 -12.36
N ILE A 84 19.66 -3.82 -11.21
CA ILE A 84 20.35 -4.81 -10.37
C ILE A 84 20.64 -6.06 -11.18
N THR A 85 19.64 -6.61 -11.87
CA THR A 85 19.78 -7.84 -12.66
C THR A 85 20.84 -7.68 -13.75
N GLN A 86 20.82 -6.56 -14.49
CA GLN A 86 21.78 -6.28 -15.55
C GLN A 86 23.20 -6.10 -14.98
N THR A 87 23.35 -5.34 -13.90
CA THR A 87 24.65 -5.06 -13.28
C THR A 87 25.29 -6.32 -12.71
N VAL A 88 24.50 -7.13 -12.01
CA VAL A 88 24.97 -8.40 -11.45
C VAL A 88 25.38 -9.37 -12.57
N ASN A 89 24.55 -9.53 -13.62
CA ASN A 89 24.88 -10.42 -14.74
C ASN A 89 26.17 -9.99 -15.45
N LYS A 90 26.30 -8.69 -15.78
CA LYS A 90 27.51 -8.16 -16.42
C LYS A 90 28.75 -8.39 -15.56
N LYS A 91 28.66 -8.16 -14.24
CA LYS A 91 29.78 -8.37 -13.33
C LYS A 91 30.20 -9.84 -13.28
N LEU A 92 29.23 -10.75 -13.28
CA LEU A 92 29.49 -12.20 -13.31
C LEU A 92 30.12 -12.65 -14.62
N GLU A 93 29.67 -12.12 -15.76
CA GLU A 93 30.27 -12.38 -17.07
C GLU A 93 31.74 -11.92 -17.11
N ASP A 94 32.02 -10.68 -16.71
CA ASP A 94 33.38 -10.13 -16.65
C ASP A 94 34.29 -10.95 -15.73
N GLN A 95 33.79 -11.35 -14.55
CA GLN A 95 34.53 -12.18 -13.61
C GLN A 95 34.78 -13.59 -14.15
N SER A 96 33.80 -14.19 -14.82
CA SER A 96 33.94 -15.50 -15.47
C SER A 96 35.02 -15.46 -16.54
N ALA A 97 35.03 -14.43 -17.39
CA ALA A 97 36.06 -14.24 -18.41
C ALA A 97 37.46 -14.08 -17.80
N ALA A 98 37.59 -13.29 -16.74
CA ALA A 98 38.87 -13.13 -16.02
C ALA A 98 39.37 -14.46 -15.43
N ILE A 99 38.48 -15.25 -14.82
CA ILE A 99 38.82 -16.57 -14.27
C ILE A 99 39.28 -17.53 -15.37
N GLN A 100 38.58 -17.58 -16.51
CA GLN A 100 38.96 -18.42 -17.65
C GLN A 100 40.36 -18.06 -18.17
N GLN A 101 40.68 -16.76 -18.22
CA GLN A 101 42.02 -16.31 -18.63
C GLN A 101 43.10 -16.73 -17.62
N ILE A 102 42.84 -16.61 -16.31
CA ILE A 102 43.75 -17.08 -15.26
C ILE A 102 43.99 -18.59 -15.38
N GLN A 103 42.93 -19.38 -15.57
CA GLN A 103 43.03 -20.83 -15.75
C GLN A 103 43.90 -21.18 -16.97
N LYS A 104 43.70 -20.48 -18.09
CA LYS A 104 44.53 -20.68 -19.29
C LYS A 104 46.00 -20.39 -19.01
N VAL A 105 46.32 -19.25 -18.39
CA VAL A 105 47.70 -18.89 -18.04
C VAL A 105 48.34 -19.91 -17.09
N GLN A 106 47.58 -20.42 -16.12
CA GLN A 106 48.06 -21.46 -15.20
C GLN A 106 48.41 -22.77 -15.94
N VAL A 107 47.53 -23.22 -16.84
CA VAL A 107 47.75 -24.42 -17.65
C VAL A 107 48.97 -24.24 -18.57
N ASP A 108 49.05 -23.11 -19.28
CA ASP A 108 50.16 -22.81 -20.18
C ASP A 108 51.50 -22.74 -19.42
N THR A 109 51.50 -22.12 -18.24
CA THR A 109 52.68 -22.04 -17.36
C THR A 109 53.11 -23.42 -16.90
N ASN A 110 52.18 -24.27 -16.45
CA ASN A 110 52.47 -25.63 -16.01
C ASN A 110 53.04 -26.47 -17.16
N ASN A 111 52.45 -26.38 -18.36
CA ASN A 111 52.93 -27.08 -19.54
C ASN A 111 54.34 -26.62 -19.95
N ASN A 112 54.62 -25.31 -19.88
CA ASN A 112 55.95 -24.77 -20.17
C ASN A 112 56.99 -25.25 -19.14
N LEU A 113 56.68 -25.19 -17.84
CA LEU A 113 57.58 -25.67 -16.78
C LEU A 113 57.90 -27.17 -16.94
N ASN A 114 56.89 -28.00 -17.23
CA ASN A 114 57.09 -29.42 -17.52
C ASN A 114 58.01 -29.64 -18.73
N SER A 115 57.81 -28.85 -19.80
CA SER A 115 58.64 -28.90 -21.01
C SER A 115 60.09 -28.49 -20.73
N MET A 116 60.31 -27.40 -19.98
CA MET A 116 61.65 -26.95 -19.58
C MET A 116 62.36 -28.00 -18.71
N TRP A 117 61.64 -28.63 -17.79
CA TRP A 117 62.19 -29.67 -16.94
C TRP A 117 62.61 -30.90 -17.76
N ALA A 118 61.79 -31.32 -18.73
CA ALA A 118 62.12 -32.40 -19.66
C ALA A 118 63.39 -32.10 -20.49
N VAL A 119 63.52 -30.88 -21.02
CA VAL A 119 64.73 -30.46 -21.77
C VAL A 119 65.97 -30.52 -20.89
N LYS A 120 65.90 -30.04 -19.65
CA LYS A 120 67.04 -30.10 -18.72
C LYS A 120 67.47 -31.54 -18.43
N LEU A 121 66.51 -32.46 -18.25
CA LEU A 121 66.81 -33.87 -18.06
C LEU A 121 67.53 -34.48 -19.27
N GLN A 122 67.07 -34.15 -20.48
CA GLN A 122 67.68 -34.65 -21.72
C GLN A 122 69.11 -34.12 -21.90
N GLN A 123 69.33 -32.83 -21.64
CA GLN A 123 70.69 -32.23 -21.70
C GLN A 123 71.68 -32.92 -20.75
N MET A 124 71.24 -33.36 -19.57
CA MET A 124 72.09 -34.10 -18.64
C MET A 124 72.42 -35.52 -19.10
N GLN A 125 71.52 -36.18 -19.85
CA GLN A 125 71.73 -37.52 -20.39
C GLN A 125 72.68 -37.50 -21.60
N ASP A 126 72.64 -36.46 -22.41
CA ASP A 126 73.40 -36.35 -23.66
C ASP A 126 74.89 -35.96 -23.47
N GLY A 127 75.36 -35.89 -22.21
CA GLY A 127 76.78 -35.71 -21.86
C GLY A 127 77.41 -34.36 -22.23
N ARG A 128 76.62 -33.40 -22.74
CA ARG A 128 77.07 -32.04 -23.06
C ARG A 128 77.01 -31.15 -21.81
N LEU A 129 77.96 -31.35 -20.89
CA LEU A 129 78.34 -30.32 -19.93
C LEU A 129 78.96 -29.15 -20.71
N TYR A 130 78.30 -28.00 -20.67
CA TYR A 130 78.89 -26.73 -21.10
C TYR A 130 79.92 -26.26 -20.07
#